data_AF-E1ZAT2-F1
#
_entry.id   AF-E1ZAT2-F1
#
_cell.length_a   1.000
_cell.length_b   1.000
_cell.length_c   1.000
_cell.angle_alpha   90.00
_cell.angle_beta   90.00
_cell.angle_gamma   90.00
#
_symmetry.space_group_name_H-M   'P 1'
#
loop_
_entity.id
_entity.type
_entity.pdbx_description
1 polymer ?
#
loop_
_entity_poly.entity_id
_entity_poly.type
_entity_poly.pdbx_seq_one_letter_code
_entity_poly.pdbx_strand_id
1 'polypeptide(L)'
;MDYPHGRTVTTVFVHTDSGERIHVLESKKGQHAGLHSGMRVRVTGTWAGGMRSGGGMAAAAAAAAPKAFVAASTQRIGGVKRGQVRRPALARGKLEASAPMLSSNPPTAKDISTIVIPIAGVTPQGGACPGTSLPQFSVDQEANRNGTTVGSLFGSCSYGKSRLTAANSLVAPLVKLPCEGITNGVAWTFSKCDFDDFNGWADAADEALRAQGVALEKYKYRVYLVPPSACGFVGLGYVGCDGSYTCRAWIGSAVWDSATAIAHELGHNLFMGHATSILPDLSVDEYGDVTSVMGYCCETRCPNTPQAWQMGWLTLQQLDSSSLKPGQTVQLRLASQAISSQTGARIDVSSWVAGVDPIFVGFRTAERGDRGLSAGAAGRVHVYTAPTTNNFDARPTIWREGLAAGQSWSQPASGVVVRHKGMAGSSALVSVCRSGGAETAASCAAGVDWDCNGLAGAADPACASLLA
;
A
#
# COMPACT_ATOMS: atom_id res chain seq x y z
N MET A 1 9.45 -8.66 7.44
CA MET A 1 9.93 -9.15 8.75
C MET A 1 10.75 -8.03 9.37
N ASP A 2 10.32 -7.48 10.49
CA ASP A 2 11.20 -6.70 11.36
C ASP A 2 11.59 -7.57 12.55
N TYR A 3 12.83 -8.03 12.53
CA TYR A 3 13.55 -8.38 13.76
C TYR A 3 13.91 -7.07 14.49
N PRO A 4 14.15 -7.10 15.82
CA PRO A 4 14.61 -5.95 16.62
C PRO A 4 15.99 -5.37 16.22
N HIS A 5 16.47 -5.64 15.00
CA HIS A 5 17.71 -5.16 14.40
C HIS A 5 17.55 -4.58 12.98
N GLY A 6 16.34 -4.19 12.56
CA GLY A 6 16.12 -3.45 11.30
C GLY A 6 16.58 -4.20 10.04
N ARG A 7 16.44 -5.54 10.02
CA ARG A 7 16.78 -6.38 8.86
C ARG A 7 15.50 -6.96 8.26
N THR A 8 15.06 -6.37 7.14
CA THR A 8 14.11 -7.00 6.23
C THR A 8 14.75 -8.24 5.62
N VAL A 9 14.37 -9.42 6.11
CA VAL A 9 14.64 -10.68 5.41
C VAL A 9 13.52 -10.88 4.40
N THR A 10 13.85 -10.81 3.11
CA THR A 10 12.88 -11.05 2.03
C THR A 10 12.82 -12.56 1.76
N THR A 11 11.80 -13.22 2.31
CA THR A 11 11.51 -14.62 2.00
C THR A 11 10.91 -14.70 0.59
N VAL A 12 11.50 -15.50 -0.30
CA VAL A 12 11.02 -15.67 -1.68
C VAL A 12 10.50 -17.08 -1.88
N PHE A 13 9.27 -17.17 -2.40
CA PHE A 13 8.70 -18.40 -2.90
C PHE A 13 8.51 -18.29 -4.41
N VAL A 14 8.79 -19.37 -5.13
CA VAL A 14 8.50 -19.46 -6.56
C VAL A 14 7.55 -20.61 -6.81
N HIS A 15 6.59 -20.41 -7.70
CA HIS A 15 5.80 -21.50 -8.26
C HIS A 15 6.49 -21.98 -9.54
N THR A 16 6.70 -23.28 -9.67
CA THR A 16 7.14 -23.88 -10.93
C THR A 16 6.03 -23.80 -11.97
N ASP A 17 6.36 -24.02 -13.25
CA ASP A 17 5.35 -24.12 -14.31
C ASP A 17 4.37 -25.29 -14.07
N SER A 18 4.72 -26.27 -13.21
CA SER A 18 3.85 -27.35 -12.76
C SER A 18 3.03 -27.01 -11.50
N GLY A 19 3.09 -25.77 -11.01
CA GLY A 19 2.36 -25.28 -9.85
C GLY A 19 2.99 -25.58 -8.48
N GLU A 20 4.14 -26.27 -8.44
CA GLU A 20 4.83 -26.61 -7.19
C GLU A 20 5.41 -25.34 -6.55
N ARG A 21 5.09 -25.09 -5.28
CA ARG A 21 5.65 -23.97 -4.51
C ARG A 21 7.00 -24.37 -3.92
N ILE A 22 8.04 -23.60 -4.22
CA ILE A 22 9.40 -23.83 -3.74
C ILE A 22 9.83 -22.65 -2.89
N HIS A 23 10.31 -22.92 -1.67
CA HIS A 23 10.99 -21.92 -0.85
C HIS A 23 12.41 -21.71 -1.39
N VAL A 24 12.71 -20.48 -1.79
CA VAL A 24 14.02 -20.09 -2.33
C VAL A 24 14.82 -19.37 -1.25
N LEU A 25 15.88 -20.03 -0.78
CA LEU A 25 16.82 -19.47 0.19
C LEU A 25 17.89 -18.64 -0.54
N GLU A 26 18.23 -17.48 0.01
CA GLU A 26 19.34 -16.66 -0.49
C GLU A 26 20.68 -17.35 -0.18
N SER A 27 21.55 -17.52 -1.19
CA SER A 27 22.95 -17.87 -0.93
C SER A 27 23.83 -16.65 -0.65
N LYS A 28 23.36 -15.45 -1.05
CA LYS A 28 24.02 -14.16 -0.82
C LYS A 28 23.00 -13.11 -0.43
N LYS A 29 23.34 -12.27 0.54
CA LYS A 29 22.49 -11.17 1.01
C LYS A 29 22.07 -10.26 -0.16
N GLY A 30 20.76 -10.02 -0.29
CA GLY A 30 20.22 -9.12 -1.30
C GLY A 30 20.11 -9.74 -2.70
N GLN A 31 20.30 -11.05 -2.82
CA GLN A 31 20.09 -11.79 -4.06
C GLN A 31 18.65 -11.67 -4.57
N HIS A 32 17.69 -11.42 -3.67
CA HIS A 32 16.29 -11.20 -4.01
C HIS A 32 15.89 -9.72 -4.08
N ALA A 33 16.86 -8.80 -4.03
CA ALA A 33 16.57 -7.37 -4.07
C ALA A 33 15.79 -6.97 -5.34
N GLY A 34 14.68 -6.26 -5.13
CA GLY A 34 13.79 -5.79 -6.18
C GLY A 34 12.94 -6.88 -6.86
N LEU A 35 12.97 -8.12 -6.36
CA LEU A 35 11.90 -9.07 -6.66
C LEU A 35 10.62 -8.59 -5.97
N HIS A 36 9.50 -8.79 -6.64
CA HIS A 36 8.16 -8.56 -6.11
C HIS A 36 7.28 -9.73 -6.56
N SER A 37 6.18 -9.97 -5.83
CA SER A 37 5.22 -11.03 -6.15
C SER A 37 4.69 -10.92 -7.59
N GLY A 38 4.37 -12.05 -8.21
CA GLY A 38 3.93 -12.12 -9.63
C GLY A 38 5.04 -12.03 -10.67
N MET A 39 6.29 -11.73 -10.28
CA MET A 39 7.42 -11.70 -11.21
C MET A 39 7.79 -13.11 -11.65
N ARG A 40 7.84 -13.37 -12.97
CA ARG A 40 8.48 -14.59 -13.49
C ARG A 40 9.98 -14.50 -13.31
N VAL A 41 10.55 -15.49 -12.64
CA VAL A 41 11.98 -15.55 -12.33
C VAL A 41 12.57 -16.90 -12.76
N ARG A 42 13.85 -16.88 -13.15
CA ARG A 42 14.71 -18.06 -13.26
C ARG A 42 15.49 -18.13 -11.97
N VAL A 43 15.32 -19.21 -11.23
CA VAL A 43 16.16 -19.49 -10.08
C VAL A 43 17.08 -20.64 -10.46
N THR A 44 18.39 -20.46 -10.31
CA THR A 44 19.38 -21.53 -10.45
C THR A 44 20.09 -21.71 -9.12
N GLY A 45 20.50 -22.93 -8.79
CA GLY A 45 20.96 -23.26 -7.45
C GLY A 45 20.91 -24.76 -7.18
N THR A 46 20.96 -25.11 -5.89
CA THR A 46 20.95 -26.49 -5.42
C THR A 46 19.79 -26.72 -4.47
N TRP A 47 19.18 -27.89 -4.55
CA TRP A 47 18.25 -28.32 -3.50
C TRP A 47 19.02 -28.50 -2.19
N ALA A 48 18.53 -27.91 -1.11
CA ALA A 48 19.04 -28.19 0.22
C ALA A 48 18.76 -29.67 0.50
N GLY A 49 19.82 -30.48 0.53
CA GLY A 49 19.69 -31.90 0.86
C GLY A 49 19.09 -32.01 2.25
N GLY A 50 18.00 -32.78 2.37
CA GLY A 50 17.39 -33.08 3.66
C GLY A 50 18.47 -33.50 4.63
N MET A 51 18.55 -32.79 5.76
CA MET A 51 19.50 -33.06 6.83
C MET A 51 19.37 -34.55 7.17
N ARG A 52 20.40 -35.36 6.89
CA ARG A 52 20.42 -36.77 7.28
C ARG A 52 20.39 -36.82 8.80
N SER A 53 19.24 -37.11 9.40
CA SER A 53 19.14 -37.44 10.81
C SER A 53 19.97 -38.71 11.06
N GLY A 54 21.12 -38.55 11.71
CA GLY A 54 21.88 -39.68 12.21
C GLY A 54 21.12 -40.32 13.36
N GLY A 55 20.44 -41.44 13.09
CA GLY A 55 19.73 -42.23 14.10
C GLY A 55 19.04 -43.41 13.43
N GLY A 56 19.46 -44.62 13.79
CA GLY A 56 19.00 -45.86 13.18
C GLY A 56 17.55 -46.24 13.54
N MET A 57 16.98 -47.04 12.64
CA MET A 57 15.72 -47.81 12.75
C MET A 57 14.40 -47.04 12.71
N ALA A 58 13.87 -46.86 11.48
CA ALA A 58 12.55 -47.35 11.05
C ALA A 58 12.29 -46.88 9.61
N ALA A 59 12.39 -47.79 8.65
CA ALA A 59 12.05 -47.56 7.26
C ALA A 59 10.57 -47.88 7.03
N ALA A 60 9.70 -46.86 7.09
CA ALA A 60 8.41 -46.79 6.40
C ALA A 60 7.83 -45.38 6.58
N ALA A 61 7.59 -44.68 5.46
CA ALA A 61 7.11 -43.29 5.31
C ALA A 61 8.20 -42.21 5.12
N ALA A 62 9.03 -42.38 4.09
CA ALA A 62 9.74 -41.25 3.46
C ALA A 62 8.74 -40.41 2.64
N ALA A 63 7.85 -39.68 3.32
CA ALA A 63 7.11 -38.60 2.71
C ALA A 63 8.10 -37.49 2.31
N ALA A 64 7.93 -36.95 1.10
CA ALA A 64 8.84 -35.99 0.49
C ALA A 64 9.15 -34.82 1.45
N ALA A 65 10.41 -34.74 1.89
CA ALA A 65 10.93 -33.59 2.62
C ALA A 65 10.65 -32.29 1.84
N PRO A 66 10.42 -31.16 2.53
CA PRO A 66 10.15 -29.90 1.85
C PRO A 66 11.39 -29.54 1.04
N LYS A 67 11.20 -29.31 -0.25
CA LYS A 67 12.32 -28.98 -1.12
C LYS A 67 12.65 -27.50 -0.93
N ALA A 68 13.53 -27.18 0.01
CA ALA A 68 14.16 -25.87 0.06
C ALA A 68 15.21 -25.80 -1.06
N PHE A 69 15.21 -24.73 -1.84
CA PHE A 69 16.16 -24.51 -2.93
C PHE A 69 17.08 -23.35 -2.57
N VAL A 70 18.37 -23.62 -2.41
CA VAL A 70 19.38 -22.58 -2.18
C VAL A 70 19.75 -21.99 -3.53
N ALA A 71 19.29 -20.77 -3.79
CA ALA A 71 19.54 -20.12 -5.06
C ALA A 71 21.00 -19.67 -5.15
N ALA A 72 21.73 -20.13 -6.17
CA ALA A 72 23.00 -19.56 -6.58
C ALA A 72 22.82 -18.27 -7.39
N SER A 73 21.73 -18.16 -8.17
CA SER A 73 21.34 -16.93 -8.84
C SER A 73 19.83 -16.83 -9.06
N THR A 74 19.31 -15.60 -9.08
CA THR A 74 17.90 -15.31 -9.38
C THR A 74 17.83 -14.24 -10.47
N GLN A 75 17.24 -14.57 -11.62
CA GLN A 75 17.13 -13.69 -12.78
C GLN A 75 15.66 -13.44 -13.13
N ARG A 76 15.29 -12.23 -13.53
CA ARG A 76 13.93 -11.92 -14.00
C ARG A 76 13.77 -12.43 -15.44
N ILE A 77 12.72 -13.21 -15.72
CA ILE A 77 12.43 -13.69 -17.09
C ILE A 77 11.17 -13.02 -17.59
N GLY A 78 11.24 -12.35 -18.73
CA GLY A 78 10.05 -11.80 -19.39
C GLY A 78 9.62 -10.47 -18.81
N GLY A 79 10.39 -9.42 -19.11
CA GLY A 79 9.77 -8.10 -19.22
C GLY A 79 8.91 -8.12 -20.48
N VAL A 80 7.58 -8.02 -20.34
CA VAL A 80 6.76 -7.53 -21.46
C VAL A 80 7.43 -6.23 -21.90
N LYS A 81 7.92 -6.17 -23.15
CA LYS A 81 8.33 -4.89 -23.74
C LYS A 81 7.12 -3.99 -23.60
N ARG A 82 7.16 -3.04 -22.66
CA ARG A 82 6.16 -1.99 -22.56
C ARG A 82 6.03 -1.39 -23.94
N GLY A 83 4.87 -1.53 -24.57
CA GLY A 83 4.58 -0.84 -25.81
C GLY A 83 4.85 0.63 -25.56
N GLN A 84 5.85 1.18 -26.25
CA GLN A 84 6.02 2.63 -26.29
C GLN A 84 4.75 3.18 -26.90
N VAL A 85 3.91 3.81 -26.08
CA VAL A 85 2.79 4.62 -26.57
C VAL A 85 3.41 5.74 -27.39
N ARG A 86 3.34 5.62 -28.72
CA ARG A 86 3.73 6.71 -29.62
C ARG A 86 2.76 7.87 -29.40
N ARG A 87 3.30 9.02 -29.00
CA ARG A 87 2.58 10.28 -28.93
C ARG A 87 1.98 10.62 -30.32
N PRO A 88 0.70 11.04 -30.41
CA PRO A 88 0.18 11.66 -31.62
C PRO A 88 0.91 13.00 -31.87
N ALA A 89 1.15 13.31 -33.14
CA ALA A 89 1.74 14.59 -33.54
C ALA A 89 0.78 15.75 -33.22
N LEU A 90 1.34 16.84 -32.68
CA LEU A 90 0.64 18.07 -32.35
C LEU A 90 0.17 18.78 -33.62
N ALA A 91 -1.15 18.80 -33.85
CA ALA A 91 -1.77 19.76 -34.75
C ALA A 91 -1.79 21.14 -34.09
N ARG A 92 -1.28 22.16 -34.79
CA ARG A 92 -1.34 23.57 -34.37
C ARG A 92 -2.77 24.09 -34.51
N GLY A 93 -3.57 23.91 -33.46
CA GLY A 93 -4.86 24.57 -33.25
C GLY A 93 -4.72 25.76 -32.30
N LYS A 94 -5.57 26.77 -32.49
CA LYS A 94 -5.67 27.97 -31.64
C LYS A 94 -5.88 27.60 -30.16
N LEU A 95 -5.20 28.32 -29.26
CA LEU A 95 -5.25 28.17 -27.80
C LEU A 95 -6.63 28.60 -27.26
N GLU A 96 -7.58 27.68 -27.23
CA GLU A 96 -8.66 27.73 -26.24
C GLU A 96 -8.11 27.19 -24.90
N ALA A 97 -8.60 27.71 -23.79
CA ALA A 97 -8.20 27.24 -22.46
C ALA A 97 -8.54 25.74 -22.35
N SER A 98 -7.51 24.89 -22.45
CA SER A 98 -7.69 23.44 -22.39
C SER A 98 -8.31 23.06 -21.05
N ALA A 99 -9.40 22.30 -21.09
CA ALA A 99 -9.99 21.72 -19.89
C ALA A 99 -8.91 21.03 -19.04
N PRO A 100 -9.01 21.11 -17.70
CA PRO A 100 -8.01 20.51 -16.83
C PRO A 100 -7.89 19.01 -17.15
N MET A 101 -6.66 18.57 -17.42
CA MET A 101 -6.40 17.15 -17.68
C MET A 101 -6.68 16.38 -16.40
N LEU A 102 -7.51 15.34 -16.48
CA LEU A 102 -7.81 14.48 -15.35
C LEU A 102 -6.98 13.20 -15.43
N SER A 103 -6.46 12.76 -14.28
CA SER A 103 -5.73 11.51 -14.13
C SER A 103 -6.50 10.59 -13.21
N SER A 104 -6.80 9.39 -13.70
CA SER A 104 -7.44 8.34 -12.91
C SER A 104 -6.95 6.98 -13.38
N ASN A 105 -7.03 6.03 -12.47
CA ASN A 105 -6.79 4.63 -12.73
C ASN A 105 -8.14 3.88 -12.77
N PRO A 106 -8.26 2.76 -13.50
CA PRO A 106 -9.38 1.85 -13.30
C PRO A 106 -9.40 1.34 -11.85
N PRO A 107 -10.52 0.87 -11.29
CA PRO A 107 -10.49 0.26 -9.95
C PRO A 107 -9.62 -1.00 -9.91
N THR A 108 -8.71 -1.12 -8.94
CA THR A 108 -7.84 -2.32 -8.80
C THR A 108 -8.65 -3.59 -8.50
N ALA A 109 -9.71 -3.46 -7.70
CA ALA A 109 -10.67 -4.53 -7.45
C ALA A 109 -12.06 -3.94 -7.17
N LYS A 110 -13.08 -4.40 -7.88
CA LYS A 110 -14.48 -4.04 -7.60
C LYS A 110 -15.01 -4.83 -6.41
N ASP A 111 -14.80 -6.13 -6.42
CA ASP A 111 -15.17 -7.04 -5.33
C ASP A 111 -13.91 -7.47 -4.58
N ILE A 112 -13.84 -7.08 -3.31
CA ILE A 112 -12.82 -7.55 -2.38
C ILE A 112 -13.40 -8.79 -1.69
N SER A 113 -13.60 -9.85 -2.47
CA SER A 113 -14.18 -11.10 -1.99
C SER A 113 -13.19 -11.81 -1.07
N THR A 114 -13.54 -11.87 0.21
CA THR A 114 -12.62 -12.25 1.28
C THR A 114 -13.24 -13.31 2.18
N ILE A 115 -12.46 -14.34 2.52
CA ILE A 115 -12.78 -15.20 3.67
C ILE A 115 -11.86 -14.85 4.83
N VAL A 116 -12.44 -14.58 6.01
CA VAL A 116 -11.71 -14.44 7.27
C VAL A 116 -11.78 -15.77 8.01
N ILE A 117 -10.63 -16.29 8.39
CA ILE A 117 -10.45 -17.64 8.93
C ILE A 117 -9.82 -17.51 10.32
N PRO A 118 -10.64 -17.54 11.40
CA PRO A 118 -10.10 -17.61 12.75
C PRO A 118 -9.48 -18.98 13.03
N ILE A 119 -8.26 -18.98 13.59
CA ILE A 119 -7.49 -20.19 13.90
C ILE A 119 -7.27 -20.31 15.41
N ALA A 120 -7.35 -21.53 15.94
CA ALA A 120 -6.86 -21.88 17.27
C ALA A 120 -6.01 -23.15 17.22
N GLY A 121 -4.84 -23.12 17.87
CA GLY A 121 -4.09 -24.32 18.17
C GLY A 121 -4.68 -25.01 19.40
N VAL A 122 -5.08 -26.28 19.26
CA VAL A 122 -5.68 -27.07 20.34
C VAL A 122 -4.97 -28.40 20.60
N THR A 123 -4.93 -28.81 21.87
CA THR A 123 -4.51 -30.15 22.29
C THR A 123 -5.60 -31.18 22.00
N PRO A 124 -5.31 -32.50 22.02
CA PRO A 124 -6.33 -33.53 21.88
C PRO A 124 -7.46 -33.44 22.93
N GLN A 125 -7.18 -32.86 24.09
CA GLN A 125 -8.14 -32.62 25.17
C GLN A 125 -8.95 -31.31 24.98
N GLY A 126 -8.69 -30.56 23.91
CA GLY A 126 -9.37 -29.31 23.59
C GLY A 126 -8.82 -28.06 24.31
N GLY A 127 -7.71 -28.19 25.04
CA GLY A 127 -7.00 -27.04 25.64
C GLY A 127 -6.18 -26.28 24.60
N ALA A 128 -5.70 -25.07 24.94
CA ALA A 128 -4.79 -24.33 24.06
C ALA A 128 -3.43 -25.04 23.95
N CYS A 129 -2.77 -24.89 22.81
CA CYS A 129 -1.41 -25.40 22.64
C CYS A 129 -0.40 -24.71 23.56
N PRO A 130 0.72 -25.38 23.93
CA PRO A 130 1.77 -24.78 24.74
C PRO A 130 2.26 -23.46 24.15
N GLY A 131 2.34 -22.40 24.97
CA GLY A 131 2.75 -21.07 24.54
C GLY A 131 1.69 -20.27 23.77
N THR A 132 0.46 -20.78 23.68
CA THR A 132 -0.67 -20.09 23.07
C THR A 132 -1.84 -19.95 24.04
N SER A 133 -2.88 -19.23 23.63
CA SER A 133 -4.18 -19.27 24.27
C SER A 133 -5.28 -19.42 23.23
N LEU A 134 -6.47 -19.83 23.68
CA LEU A 134 -7.65 -19.81 22.83
C LEU A 134 -7.97 -18.36 22.43
N PRO A 135 -8.60 -18.15 21.27
CA PRO A 135 -9.02 -16.84 20.80
C PRO A 135 -9.72 -16.00 21.87
N GLN A 136 -9.29 -14.75 22.00
CA GLN A 136 -9.88 -13.79 22.94
C GLN A 136 -11.16 -13.15 22.42
N PHE A 137 -11.38 -13.20 21.10
CA PHE A 137 -12.49 -12.54 20.42
C PHE A 137 -13.22 -13.53 19.50
N SER A 138 -14.54 -13.43 19.44
CA SER A 138 -15.34 -13.96 18.34
C SER A 138 -15.38 -12.91 17.23
N VAL A 139 -15.08 -13.29 15.99
CA VAL A 139 -15.11 -12.34 14.87
C VAL A 139 -16.42 -12.47 14.12
N ASP A 140 -17.18 -11.39 14.11
CA ASP A 140 -18.28 -11.17 13.17
C ASP A 140 -17.88 -10.01 12.24
N GLN A 141 -17.58 -10.31 10.96
CA GLN A 141 -17.08 -9.34 9.95
C GLN A 141 -17.99 -8.10 9.79
N GLU A 142 -19.28 -8.24 10.10
CA GLU A 142 -20.28 -7.18 9.94
C GLU A 142 -20.91 -6.74 11.26
N ALA A 143 -20.62 -7.37 12.40
CA ALA A 143 -21.30 -7.08 13.66
C ALA A 143 -20.49 -6.18 14.60
N ASN A 144 -19.70 -5.23 14.08
CA ASN A 144 -19.49 -4.01 14.85
C ASN A 144 -20.72 -3.11 14.66
N ARG A 145 -21.84 -3.45 15.32
CA ARG A 145 -23.13 -2.74 15.18
C ARG A 145 -23.03 -1.23 15.45
N ASN A 146 -21.97 -0.78 16.11
CA ASN A 146 -21.71 0.61 16.48
C ASN A 146 -20.37 1.17 15.97
N GLY A 147 -19.60 0.46 15.12
CA GLY A 147 -18.25 0.88 14.71
C GLY A 147 -17.88 0.53 13.28
N THR A 148 -16.72 1.01 12.83
CA THR A 148 -16.27 0.84 11.45
C THR A 148 -15.94 -0.62 11.16
N THR A 149 -16.58 -1.21 10.14
CA THR A 149 -16.24 -2.54 9.60
C THR A 149 -15.25 -2.41 8.44
N VAL A 150 -14.54 -3.50 8.12
CA VAL A 150 -13.63 -3.54 6.95
C VAL A 150 -14.37 -3.17 5.66
N GLY A 151 -15.57 -3.73 5.48
CA GLY A 151 -16.44 -3.42 4.34
C GLY A 151 -16.87 -1.96 4.28
N SER A 152 -17.23 -1.36 5.43
CA SER A 152 -17.60 0.05 5.49
C SER A 152 -16.43 0.99 5.20
N LEU A 153 -15.19 0.60 5.59
CA LEU A 153 -13.99 1.37 5.29
C LEU A 153 -13.70 1.36 3.79
N PHE A 154 -13.63 0.19 3.16
CA PHE A 154 -13.46 0.09 1.70
C PHE A 154 -14.60 0.78 0.96
N GLY A 155 -15.85 0.57 1.36
CA GLY A 155 -17.02 1.19 0.74
C GLY A 155 -16.99 2.72 0.81
N SER A 156 -16.68 3.27 1.99
CA SER A 156 -16.64 4.72 2.20
C SER A 156 -15.47 5.38 1.48
N CYS A 157 -14.27 4.81 1.60
CA CYS A 157 -13.05 5.38 1.01
C CYS A 157 -12.99 5.24 -0.51
N SER A 158 -13.66 4.22 -1.06
CA SER A 158 -13.70 3.99 -2.50
C SER A 158 -14.90 4.60 -3.20
N TYR A 159 -15.82 5.26 -2.48
CA TYR A 159 -17.08 5.74 -3.03
C TYR A 159 -17.93 4.61 -3.63
N GLY A 160 -17.86 3.43 -3.00
CA GLY A 160 -18.54 2.22 -3.46
C GLY A 160 -17.95 1.58 -4.71
N LYS A 161 -16.77 2.02 -5.18
CA LYS A 161 -16.04 1.40 -6.30
C LYS A 161 -15.39 0.07 -5.93
N SER A 162 -15.10 -0.14 -4.65
CA SER A 162 -14.57 -1.38 -4.09
C SER A 162 -15.42 -1.82 -2.90
N ARG A 163 -15.85 -3.08 -2.87
CA ARG A 163 -16.83 -3.59 -1.90
C ARG A 163 -16.39 -4.91 -1.28
N LEU A 164 -16.47 -4.96 0.04
CA LEU A 164 -16.45 -6.18 0.86
C LEU A 164 -17.78 -6.20 1.61
N THR A 165 -18.57 -7.26 1.41
CA THR A 165 -19.94 -7.42 1.93
C THR A 165 -20.17 -8.88 2.30
N ALA A 166 -21.13 -9.18 3.16
CA ALA A 166 -21.55 -10.56 3.44
C ALA A 166 -22.01 -11.35 2.20
N ALA A 167 -22.39 -10.67 1.12
CA ALA A 167 -22.76 -11.32 -0.14
C ALA A 167 -21.55 -11.88 -0.90
N ASN A 168 -20.36 -11.30 -0.73
CA ASN A 168 -19.14 -11.70 -1.44
C ASN A 168 -18.02 -12.18 -0.50
N SER A 169 -18.25 -12.16 0.82
CA SER A 169 -17.26 -12.46 1.85
C SER A 169 -17.87 -13.28 2.98
N LEU A 170 -17.02 -13.99 3.71
CA LEU A 170 -17.43 -14.91 4.77
C LEU A 170 -16.48 -14.84 5.96
N VAL A 171 -17.00 -14.97 7.17
CA VAL A 171 -16.20 -15.43 8.32
C VAL A 171 -16.44 -16.92 8.49
N ALA A 172 -15.36 -17.70 8.42
CA ALA A 172 -15.44 -19.12 8.68
C ALA A 172 -15.65 -19.39 10.18
N PRO A 173 -16.26 -20.52 10.55
CA PRO A 173 -16.21 -21.01 11.94
C PRO A 173 -14.75 -21.13 12.41
N LEU A 174 -14.54 -21.08 13.74
CA LEU A 174 -13.21 -21.27 14.33
C LEU A 174 -12.58 -22.59 13.88
N VAL A 175 -11.45 -22.50 13.19
CA VAL A 175 -10.67 -23.65 12.75
C VAL A 175 -9.72 -24.08 13.86
N LYS A 176 -9.96 -25.29 14.37
CA LYS A 176 -9.12 -25.91 15.40
C LYS A 176 -8.06 -26.79 14.74
N LEU A 177 -6.80 -26.46 14.96
CA LEU A 177 -5.65 -27.18 14.42
C LEU A 177 -4.87 -27.88 15.56
N PRO A 178 -4.17 -29.00 15.29
CA PRO A 178 -3.25 -29.58 16.26
C PRO A 178 -2.08 -28.62 16.55
N CYS A 179 -1.35 -28.85 17.65
CA CYS A 179 -0.26 -27.97 18.09
C CYS A 179 0.96 -27.92 17.17
N GLU A 180 1.09 -28.93 16.32
CA GLU A 180 2.11 -29.07 15.30
C GLU A 180 1.55 -29.89 14.15
N GLY A 181 2.16 -29.75 12.99
CA GLY A 181 1.76 -30.48 11.81
C GLY A 181 2.76 -30.32 10.66
N ILE A 182 2.43 -30.95 9.54
CA ILE A 182 3.21 -30.87 8.31
C ILE A 182 2.25 -30.56 7.17
N THR A 183 2.50 -29.47 6.45
CA THR A 183 1.74 -29.08 5.26
C THR A 183 2.71 -28.87 4.11
N ASN A 184 2.43 -29.46 2.95
CA ASN A 184 3.31 -29.37 1.78
C ASN A 184 4.77 -29.78 2.08
N GLY A 185 4.95 -30.77 2.96
CA GLY A 185 6.25 -31.24 3.44
C GLY A 185 6.92 -30.33 4.48
N VAL A 186 6.41 -29.13 4.76
CA VAL A 186 6.98 -28.18 5.71
C VAL A 186 6.34 -28.40 7.09
N ALA A 187 7.18 -28.68 8.08
CA ALA A 187 6.74 -28.78 9.48
C ALA A 187 6.47 -27.40 10.06
N TRP A 188 5.44 -27.29 10.87
CA TRP A 188 5.04 -26.07 11.58
C TRP A 188 4.63 -26.38 13.02
N THR A 189 4.76 -25.41 13.90
CA THR A 189 4.32 -25.49 15.30
C THR A 189 3.79 -24.15 15.80
N PHE A 190 2.81 -24.18 16.69
CA PHE A 190 2.29 -22.98 17.36
C PHE A 190 3.25 -22.34 18.38
N SER A 191 4.35 -23.03 18.71
CA SER A 191 5.36 -22.55 19.67
C SER A 191 6.39 -21.59 19.06
N LYS A 192 6.35 -21.38 17.73
CA LYS A 192 7.28 -20.55 16.97
C LYS A 192 6.51 -19.53 16.12
N CYS A 193 7.25 -18.61 15.50
CA CYS A 193 6.71 -17.64 14.56
C CYS A 193 7.63 -17.42 13.37
N ASP A 194 8.16 -18.51 12.80
CA ASP A 194 8.80 -18.40 11.51
C ASP A 194 7.72 -18.34 10.41
N PHE A 195 8.09 -17.83 9.23
CA PHE A 195 7.16 -17.75 8.11
C PHE A 195 6.51 -19.11 7.79
N ASP A 196 7.30 -20.17 7.86
CA ASP A 196 6.86 -21.53 7.60
C ASP A 196 5.80 -21.99 8.62
N ASP A 197 5.85 -21.51 9.87
CA ASP A 197 4.85 -21.85 10.89
C ASP A 197 3.48 -21.25 10.55
N PHE A 198 3.39 -19.92 10.45
CA PHE A 198 2.10 -19.27 10.25
C PHE A 198 1.54 -19.46 8.83
N ASN A 199 2.40 -19.68 7.84
CA ASN A 199 1.93 -20.13 6.52
C ASN A 199 1.44 -21.59 6.57
N GLY A 200 2.08 -22.45 7.37
CA GLY A 200 1.62 -23.82 7.60
C GLY A 200 0.25 -23.88 8.30
N TRP A 201 0.00 -23.00 9.28
CA TRP A 201 -1.32 -22.86 9.90
C TRP A 201 -2.39 -22.47 8.88
N ALA A 202 -2.07 -21.54 7.97
CA ALA A 202 -2.97 -21.13 6.89
C ALA A 202 -3.27 -22.27 5.91
N ASP A 203 -2.26 -23.06 5.52
CA ASP A 203 -2.44 -24.24 4.67
C ASP A 203 -3.33 -25.30 5.34
N ALA A 204 -3.07 -25.61 6.62
CA ALA A 204 -3.85 -26.57 7.38
C ALA A 204 -5.30 -26.10 7.61
N ALA A 205 -5.49 -24.79 7.84
CA ALA A 205 -6.82 -24.22 7.99
C ALA A 205 -7.62 -24.27 6.67
N ASP A 206 -6.96 -24.00 5.55
CA ASP A 206 -7.57 -24.14 4.22
C ASP A 206 -8.00 -25.60 3.96
N GLU A 207 -7.18 -26.58 4.32
CA GLU A 207 -7.51 -28.01 4.20
C GLU A 207 -8.72 -28.39 5.08
N ALA A 208 -8.73 -27.96 6.35
CA ALA A 208 -9.82 -28.23 7.27
C ALA A 208 -11.16 -27.66 6.78
N LEU A 209 -11.15 -26.44 6.23
CA LEU A 209 -12.35 -25.82 5.67
C LEU A 209 -12.81 -26.50 4.37
N ARG A 210 -11.88 -26.93 3.50
CA ARG A 210 -12.23 -27.71 2.31
C ARG A 210 -12.85 -29.05 2.68
N ALA A 211 -12.36 -29.72 3.71
CA ALA A 211 -12.95 -30.96 4.23
C ALA A 211 -14.39 -30.76 4.74
N GLN A 212 -14.73 -29.54 5.17
CA GLN A 212 -16.09 -29.14 5.55
C GLN A 212 -16.95 -28.67 4.36
N GLY A 213 -16.44 -28.74 3.12
CA GLY A 213 -17.16 -28.34 1.91
C GLY A 213 -17.12 -26.83 1.63
N VAL A 214 -16.28 -26.05 2.31
CA VAL A 214 -16.13 -24.62 2.03
C VAL A 214 -15.35 -24.43 0.73
N ALA A 215 -16.00 -23.84 -0.27
CA ALA A 215 -15.39 -23.52 -1.56
C ALA A 215 -14.49 -22.27 -1.47
N LEU A 216 -13.27 -22.44 -0.96
CA LEU A 216 -12.32 -21.33 -0.75
C LEU A 216 -11.97 -20.55 -2.02
N GLU A 217 -12.05 -21.17 -3.19
CA GLU A 217 -11.75 -20.51 -4.47
C GLU A 217 -12.80 -19.46 -4.89
N LYS A 218 -13.94 -19.39 -4.18
CA LYS A 218 -14.89 -18.28 -4.33
C LYS A 218 -14.34 -16.97 -3.78
N TYR A 219 -13.38 -17.03 -2.85
CA TYR A 219 -12.82 -15.88 -2.18
C TYR A 219 -11.41 -15.63 -2.68
N LYS A 220 -11.21 -14.50 -3.37
CA LYS A 220 -9.91 -14.13 -3.91
C LYS A 220 -8.88 -13.89 -2.79
N TYR A 221 -9.33 -13.32 -1.67
CA TYR A 221 -8.49 -12.95 -0.53
C TYR A 221 -8.79 -13.84 0.69
N ARG A 222 -7.74 -14.23 1.42
CA ARG A 222 -7.83 -15.03 2.64
C ARG A 222 -7.13 -14.29 3.77
N VAL A 223 -7.88 -13.99 4.83
CA VAL A 223 -7.37 -13.32 6.02
C VAL A 223 -7.38 -14.32 7.17
N TYR A 224 -6.22 -14.66 7.69
CA TYR A 224 -6.08 -15.60 8.80
C TYR A 224 -5.95 -14.83 10.10
N LEU A 225 -6.83 -15.09 11.04
CA LEU A 225 -6.72 -14.53 12.37
C LEU A 225 -5.91 -15.52 13.21
N VAL A 226 -4.68 -15.11 13.53
CA VAL A 226 -3.66 -15.93 14.18
C VAL A 226 -3.86 -15.88 15.70
N PRO A 227 -3.91 -17.02 16.40
CA PRO A 227 -4.14 -17.03 17.84
C PRO A 227 -2.96 -16.41 18.59
N PRO A 228 -3.16 -16.01 19.86
CA PRO A 228 -2.06 -15.57 20.71
C PRO A 228 -0.96 -16.63 20.72
N SER A 229 0.26 -16.23 20.36
CA SER A 229 1.41 -17.14 20.18
C SER A 229 2.73 -16.37 20.28
N ALA A 230 3.84 -17.00 19.88
CA ALA A 230 5.14 -16.35 19.72
C ALA A 230 5.15 -15.25 18.64
N CYS A 231 4.08 -15.13 17.82
CA CYS A 231 3.97 -14.09 16.80
C CYS A 231 3.65 -12.71 17.39
N GLY A 232 4.62 -11.81 17.33
CA GLY A 232 4.49 -10.43 17.81
C GLY A 232 4.03 -9.40 16.77
N PHE A 233 3.69 -9.81 15.55
CA PHE A 233 3.23 -8.86 14.51
C PHE A 233 1.77 -8.44 14.72
N VAL A 234 1.44 -7.21 14.32
CA VAL A 234 0.04 -6.72 14.24
C VAL A 234 -0.66 -7.35 13.04
N GLY A 235 0.00 -7.34 11.89
CA GLY A 235 -0.45 -8.00 10.68
C GLY A 235 0.71 -8.24 9.72
N LEU A 236 0.46 -9.12 8.75
CA LEU A 236 1.33 -9.38 7.61
C LEU A 236 0.47 -9.67 6.38
N GLY A 237 0.86 -9.18 5.21
CA GLY A 237 0.14 -9.40 3.97
C GLY A 237 1.06 -9.66 2.79
N TYR A 238 0.65 -10.54 1.89
CA TYR A 238 1.31 -10.59 0.58
C TYR A 238 1.06 -9.30 -0.18
N VAL A 239 2.14 -8.70 -0.68
CA VAL A 239 2.06 -7.49 -1.49
C VAL A 239 1.80 -7.87 -2.95
N GLY A 240 0.72 -7.33 -3.51
CA GLY A 240 0.46 -7.33 -4.94
C GLY A 240 -0.12 -8.62 -5.52
N CYS A 241 -1.39 -8.87 -5.22
CA CYS A 241 -2.10 -10.04 -5.72
C CYS A 241 -2.61 -9.91 -7.15
N ASP A 242 -1.85 -10.43 -8.10
CA ASP A 242 -2.23 -10.55 -9.52
C ASP A 242 -3.03 -11.81 -9.84
N GLY A 243 -3.18 -12.74 -8.88
CA GLY A 243 -3.86 -14.03 -9.06
C GLY A 243 -2.95 -15.19 -9.41
N SER A 244 -1.62 -14.98 -9.47
CA SER A 244 -0.64 -16.05 -9.67
C SER A 244 -0.39 -16.91 -8.43
N TYR A 245 -0.87 -16.48 -7.26
CA TYR A 245 -0.80 -17.20 -5.98
C TYR A 245 -2.01 -16.86 -5.09
N THR A 246 -2.23 -17.65 -4.04
CA THR A 246 -3.29 -17.39 -3.06
C THR A 246 -3.00 -16.13 -2.27
N CYS A 247 -3.92 -15.17 -2.28
CA CYS A 247 -3.80 -13.93 -1.53
C CYS A 247 -4.03 -14.14 -0.06
N ARG A 248 -2.98 -13.96 0.73
CA ARG A 248 -3.01 -14.18 2.17
C ARG A 248 -2.65 -12.91 2.91
N ALA A 249 -3.32 -12.75 4.04
CA ALA A 249 -2.98 -11.83 5.10
C ALA A 249 -3.14 -12.55 6.45
N TRP A 250 -2.33 -12.20 7.44
CA TRP A 250 -2.36 -12.72 8.80
C TRP A 250 -2.55 -11.57 9.76
N ILE A 251 -3.42 -11.73 10.74
CA ILE A 251 -3.76 -10.71 11.73
C ILE A 251 -3.41 -11.26 13.11
N GLY A 252 -2.58 -10.53 13.83
CA GLY A 252 -2.16 -10.88 15.18
C GLY A 252 -3.33 -10.81 16.16
N SER A 253 -3.29 -11.67 17.18
CA SER A 253 -4.40 -11.87 18.12
C SER A 253 -4.90 -10.63 18.84
N ALA A 254 -4.00 -9.69 19.13
CA ALA A 254 -4.33 -8.47 19.85
C ALA A 254 -5.23 -7.50 19.05
N VAL A 255 -5.42 -7.74 17.75
CA VAL A 255 -6.12 -6.83 16.83
C VAL A 255 -7.10 -7.57 15.90
N TRP A 256 -7.60 -8.74 16.29
CA TRP A 256 -8.57 -9.51 15.49
C TRP A 256 -9.84 -8.74 15.16
N ASP A 257 -10.27 -7.83 16.02
CA ASP A 257 -11.44 -6.98 15.86
C ASP A 257 -11.11 -5.61 15.21
N SER A 258 -9.84 -5.35 14.90
CA SER A 258 -9.40 -4.10 14.28
C SER A 258 -9.66 -4.12 12.78
N ALA A 259 -10.74 -3.46 12.37
CA ALA A 259 -11.03 -3.24 10.95
C ALA A 259 -9.89 -2.50 10.23
N THR A 260 -9.19 -1.60 10.91
CA THR A 260 -8.04 -0.88 10.36
C THR A 260 -6.89 -1.82 10.06
N ALA A 261 -6.53 -2.73 10.98
CA ALA A 261 -5.45 -3.70 10.76
C ALA A 261 -5.80 -4.66 9.61
N ILE A 262 -7.01 -5.19 9.58
CA ILE A 262 -7.45 -6.07 8.48
C ILE A 262 -7.43 -5.33 7.14
N ALA A 263 -7.89 -4.08 7.10
CA ALA A 263 -7.87 -3.27 5.89
C ALA A 263 -6.46 -2.91 5.43
N HIS A 264 -5.52 -2.69 6.36
CA HIS A 264 -4.10 -2.48 6.07
C HIS A 264 -3.52 -3.69 5.32
N GLU A 265 -3.69 -4.90 5.88
CA GLU A 265 -3.13 -6.10 5.26
C GLU A 265 -3.82 -6.47 3.95
N LEU A 266 -5.14 -6.25 3.84
CA LEU A 266 -5.84 -6.36 2.55
C LEU A 266 -5.36 -5.29 1.55
N GLY A 267 -4.97 -4.10 2.01
CA GLY A 267 -4.35 -3.06 1.21
C GLY A 267 -3.08 -3.56 0.52
N HIS A 268 -2.22 -4.32 1.22
CA HIS A 268 -1.06 -4.97 0.61
C HIS A 268 -1.46 -5.94 -0.50
N ASN A 269 -2.46 -6.79 -0.28
CA ASN A 269 -2.97 -7.67 -1.33
C ASN A 269 -3.46 -6.86 -2.55
N LEU A 270 -3.93 -5.63 -2.33
CA LEU A 270 -4.36 -4.68 -3.37
C LEU A 270 -3.23 -3.80 -3.93
N PHE A 271 -1.97 -4.23 -3.80
CA PHE A 271 -0.77 -3.53 -4.27
C PHE A 271 -0.48 -2.21 -3.55
N MET A 272 -1.03 -1.93 -2.37
CA MET A 272 -0.59 -0.76 -1.61
C MET A 272 0.73 -1.06 -0.90
N GLY A 273 1.74 -0.20 -1.12
CA GLY A 273 2.91 -0.13 -0.24
C GLY A 273 2.58 0.64 1.05
N HIS A 274 3.50 0.62 2.01
CA HIS A 274 3.35 1.43 3.22
C HIS A 274 3.27 2.94 2.93
N ALA A 275 2.66 3.67 3.85
CA ALA A 275 2.61 5.11 3.85
C ALA A 275 3.60 5.66 4.89
N THR A 276 4.65 6.24 4.36
CA THR A 276 5.91 6.54 5.04
C THR A 276 6.05 8.04 5.24
N SER A 277 6.84 8.47 6.22
CA SER A 277 7.31 9.86 6.31
C SER A 277 8.83 9.93 6.40
N ILE A 278 9.38 11.11 6.14
CA ILE A 278 10.81 11.38 6.37
C ILE A 278 10.92 12.22 7.64
N LEU A 279 11.68 11.73 8.60
CA LEU A 279 11.95 12.41 9.86
C LEU A 279 12.96 13.55 9.67
N PRO A 280 13.08 14.51 10.61
CA PRO A 280 14.00 15.65 10.47
C PRO A 280 15.47 15.27 10.29
N ASP A 281 15.89 14.08 10.75
CA ASP A 281 17.24 13.53 10.58
C ASP A 281 17.42 12.78 9.24
N LEU A 282 16.44 12.90 8.33
CA LEU A 282 16.37 12.23 7.03
C LEU A 282 16.20 10.71 7.10
N SER A 283 15.98 10.14 8.28
CA SER A 283 15.60 8.74 8.41
C SER A 283 14.18 8.53 7.90
N VAL A 284 13.91 7.29 7.47
CA VAL A 284 12.62 6.89 6.91
C VAL A 284 11.83 6.19 8.00
N ASP A 285 10.69 6.77 8.37
CA ASP A 285 9.69 6.11 9.20
C ASP A 285 8.66 5.45 8.29
N GLU A 286 8.77 4.13 8.15
CA GLU A 286 7.93 3.32 7.27
C GLU A 286 6.43 3.55 7.51
N TYR A 287 6.04 3.82 8.76
CA TYR A 287 4.65 4.05 9.19
C TYR A 287 4.41 5.51 9.59
N GLY A 288 5.30 6.43 9.23
CA GLY A 288 5.23 7.81 9.71
C GLY A 288 4.12 8.67 9.09
N ASP A 289 3.38 8.17 8.09
CA ASP A 289 2.21 8.86 7.54
C ASP A 289 0.96 8.59 8.41
N VAL A 290 0.67 9.51 9.31
CA VAL A 290 -0.53 9.47 10.18
C VAL A 290 -1.85 9.71 9.46
N THR A 291 -1.81 9.97 8.15
CA THR A 291 -3.00 10.23 7.35
C THR A 291 -3.50 8.98 6.65
N SER A 292 -2.69 7.94 6.46
CA SER A 292 -3.10 6.75 5.69
C SER A 292 -3.42 5.55 6.57
N VAL A 293 -4.32 4.67 6.09
CA VAL A 293 -4.49 3.32 6.65
C VAL A 293 -3.22 2.48 6.51
N MET A 294 -2.39 2.77 5.51
CA MET A 294 -1.12 2.07 5.24
C MET A 294 0.06 2.65 6.01
N GLY A 295 -0.16 3.65 6.86
CA GLY A 295 0.87 4.31 7.66
C GLY A 295 0.68 3.98 9.13
N TYR A 296 0.72 5.01 9.98
CA TYR A 296 0.67 4.83 11.43
C TYR A 296 -0.63 4.10 11.81
N CYS A 297 -0.56 3.25 12.85
CA CYS A 297 -1.76 2.77 13.52
C CYS A 297 -2.44 3.95 14.28
N CYS A 298 -3.47 3.84 15.06
CA CYS A 298 -4.42 2.76 15.29
C CYS A 298 -5.82 3.28 14.94
N GLU A 299 -5.88 4.44 14.27
CA GLU A 299 -7.10 5.13 13.90
C GLU A 299 -7.63 4.64 12.56
N THR A 300 -8.94 4.63 12.42
CA THR A 300 -9.58 4.31 11.15
C THR A 300 -9.64 5.53 10.23
N ARG A 301 -8.99 5.40 9.07
CA ARG A 301 -8.88 6.44 8.04
C ARG A 301 -8.74 5.81 6.65
N CYS A 302 -9.00 6.58 5.60
CA CYS A 302 -8.79 6.15 4.23
C CYS A 302 -7.30 6.14 3.85
N PRO A 303 -6.93 5.43 2.76
CA PRO A 303 -5.62 5.61 2.14
C PRO A 303 -5.36 7.07 1.78
N ASN A 304 -4.09 7.47 1.78
CA ASN A 304 -3.70 8.80 1.35
C ASN A 304 -3.98 9.02 -0.16
N THR A 305 -3.87 10.27 -0.61
CA THR A 305 -4.17 10.67 -1.99
C THR A 305 -3.49 9.81 -3.06
N PRO A 306 -2.16 9.56 -3.01
CA PRO A 306 -1.52 8.70 -4.03
C PRO A 306 -2.03 7.27 -4.02
N GLN A 307 -2.28 6.65 -2.85
CA GLN A 307 -2.82 5.29 -2.77
C GLN A 307 -4.27 5.22 -3.23
N ALA A 308 -5.11 6.19 -2.89
CA ALA A 308 -6.49 6.24 -3.35
C ALA A 308 -6.58 6.50 -4.87
N TRP A 309 -5.65 7.26 -5.45
CA TRP A 309 -5.49 7.37 -6.90
C TRP A 309 -4.97 6.06 -7.53
N GLN A 310 -3.97 5.41 -6.92
CA GLN A 310 -3.46 4.11 -7.33
C GLN A 310 -4.61 3.11 -7.48
N MET A 311 -5.51 3.07 -6.51
CA MET A 311 -6.65 2.17 -6.49
C MET A 311 -7.76 2.50 -7.49
N GLY A 312 -7.67 3.62 -8.20
CA GLY A 312 -8.75 4.13 -9.05
C GLY A 312 -9.94 4.70 -8.27
N TRP A 313 -9.75 4.94 -6.97
CA TRP A 313 -10.80 5.52 -6.11
C TRP A 313 -10.92 7.02 -6.34
N LEU A 314 -9.79 7.71 -6.58
CA LEU A 314 -9.76 9.12 -6.91
C LEU A 314 -9.47 9.40 -8.38
N THR A 315 -10.04 10.50 -8.86
CA THR A 315 -9.68 11.19 -10.10
C THR A 315 -9.06 12.54 -9.73
N LEU A 316 -7.80 12.73 -10.10
CA LEU A 316 -6.99 13.90 -9.75
C LEU A 316 -6.87 14.86 -10.92
N GLN A 317 -6.70 16.15 -10.65
CA GLN A 317 -6.22 17.08 -11.68
C GLN A 317 -4.75 16.81 -11.96
N GLN A 318 -4.41 16.63 -13.23
CA GLN A 318 -3.05 16.35 -13.69
C GLN A 318 -2.38 17.64 -14.13
N LEU A 319 -1.27 17.97 -13.49
CA LEU A 319 -0.42 19.08 -13.89
C LEU A 319 0.89 18.52 -14.45
N ASP A 320 1.35 19.07 -15.57
CA ASP A 320 2.63 18.72 -16.16
C ASP A 320 3.30 19.95 -16.85
N SER A 321 4.37 19.76 -17.63
CA SER A 321 5.07 20.89 -18.29
C SER A 321 4.21 21.67 -19.29
N SER A 322 3.08 21.11 -19.75
CA SER A 322 2.15 21.79 -20.63
C SER A 322 1.24 22.77 -19.88
N SER A 323 0.86 22.42 -18.64
CA SER A 323 -0.08 23.19 -17.83
C SER A 323 0.57 23.98 -16.70
N LEU A 324 1.84 23.68 -16.37
CA LEU A 324 2.60 24.30 -15.29
C LEU A 324 4.01 24.69 -15.79
N LYS A 325 4.07 25.80 -16.52
CA LYS A 325 5.32 26.39 -17.02
C LYS A 325 6.10 27.07 -15.88
N PRO A 326 7.41 27.34 -16.05
CA PRO A 326 8.15 28.20 -15.12
C PRO A 326 7.45 29.55 -14.88
N GLY A 327 7.39 29.98 -13.62
CA GLY A 327 6.65 31.14 -13.11
C GLY A 327 5.13 31.03 -13.15
N GLN A 328 4.58 29.92 -13.67
CA GLN A 328 3.15 29.76 -13.79
C GLN A 328 2.55 29.26 -12.48
N THR A 329 1.55 29.97 -11.98
CA THR A 329 0.71 29.53 -10.88
C THR A 329 -0.64 29.02 -11.38
N VAL A 330 -1.02 27.82 -10.95
CA VAL A 330 -2.34 27.22 -11.17
C VAL A 330 -3.11 27.22 -9.85
N GLN A 331 -4.34 27.73 -9.88
CA GLN A 331 -5.26 27.70 -8.74
C GLN A 331 -6.13 26.44 -8.81
N LEU A 332 -6.22 25.74 -7.69
CA LEU A 332 -6.96 24.50 -7.52
C LEU A 332 -7.98 24.67 -6.39
N ARG A 333 -9.16 24.08 -6.59
CA ARG A 333 -10.13 23.89 -5.52
C ARG A 333 -10.23 22.40 -5.23
N LEU A 334 -9.77 22.00 -4.06
CA LEU A 334 -9.71 20.60 -3.64
C LEU A 334 -10.82 20.33 -2.63
N ALA A 335 -11.90 19.65 -3.05
CA ALA A 335 -12.89 19.14 -2.12
C ALA A 335 -12.25 18.12 -1.16
N SER A 336 -12.83 17.91 0.02
CA SER A 336 -12.32 16.88 0.93
C SER A 336 -12.38 15.49 0.27
N GLN A 337 -11.28 14.73 0.36
CA GLN A 337 -11.17 13.33 -0.05
C GLN A 337 -12.15 12.42 0.70
N ALA A 338 -12.74 12.88 1.80
CA ALA A 338 -13.79 12.13 2.49
C ALA A 338 -15.13 12.17 1.75
N ILE A 339 -15.38 13.19 0.91
CA ILE A 339 -16.72 13.45 0.34
C ILE A 339 -16.77 13.51 -1.19
N SER A 340 -15.64 13.69 -1.88
CA SER A 340 -15.55 13.71 -3.35
C SER A 340 -14.50 12.75 -3.90
N SER A 341 -14.89 11.91 -4.87
CA SER A 341 -13.97 11.05 -5.62
C SER A 341 -13.21 11.79 -6.72
N GLN A 342 -13.61 13.01 -7.08
CA GLN A 342 -12.95 13.84 -8.09
C GLN A 342 -12.34 15.06 -7.37
N THR A 343 -11.21 14.83 -6.73
CA THR A 343 -10.50 15.84 -5.94
C THR A 343 -9.02 15.50 -5.83
N GLY A 344 -8.21 16.52 -5.53
CA GLY A 344 -6.76 16.41 -5.44
C GLY A 344 -6.05 16.69 -6.77
N ALA A 345 -4.72 16.69 -6.72
CA ALA A 345 -3.87 16.90 -7.88
C ALA A 345 -2.67 15.95 -7.89
N ARG A 346 -2.25 15.59 -9.10
CA ARG A 346 -0.99 14.89 -9.39
C ARG A 346 -0.15 15.82 -10.26
N ILE A 347 1.05 16.17 -9.79
CA ILE A 347 2.01 16.97 -10.53
C ILE A 347 3.10 16.04 -11.06
N ASP A 348 3.08 15.80 -12.37
CA ASP A 348 4.04 14.93 -13.04
C ASP A 348 5.27 15.71 -13.48
N VAL A 349 6.19 15.83 -12.53
CA VAL A 349 7.45 16.56 -12.68
C VAL A 349 8.42 15.88 -13.65
N SER A 350 8.21 14.59 -13.99
CA SER A 350 9.08 13.84 -14.90
C SER A 350 9.16 14.46 -16.30
N SER A 351 8.17 15.29 -16.65
CA SER A 351 8.12 16.01 -17.91
C SER A 351 9.04 17.24 -17.99
N TRP A 352 9.73 17.62 -16.89
CA TRP A 352 10.78 18.65 -16.89
C TRP A 352 11.96 18.40 -15.95
N VAL A 353 11.88 17.44 -15.04
CA VAL A 353 13.00 17.03 -14.18
C VAL A 353 13.05 15.52 -14.07
N ALA A 354 14.21 14.94 -14.41
CA ALA A 354 14.42 13.50 -14.32
C ALA A 354 14.73 13.07 -12.87
N GLY A 355 14.31 11.86 -12.50
CA GLY A 355 14.68 11.25 -11.21
C GLY A 355 13.94 11.81 -9.99
N VAL A 356 12.94 12.67 -10.19
CA VAL A 356 12.10 13.20 -9.12
C VAL A 356 10.72 12.57 -9.19
N ASP A 357 10.24 12.06 -8.06
CA ASP A 357 8.94 11.42 -7.99
C ASP A 357 7.80 12.44 -8.16
N PRO A 358 6.68 12.03 -8.79
CA PRO A 358 5.47 12.84 -8.85
C PRO A 358 5.01 13.31 -7.47
N ILE A 359 4.49 14.53 -7.43
CA ILE A 359 3.91 15.13 -6.23
C ILE A 359 2.39 14.93 -6.27
N PHE A 360 1.81 14.54 -5.14
CA PHE A 360 0.37 14.41 -4.97
C PHE A 360 -0.09 15.39 -3.90
N VAL A 361 -1.24 16.02 -4.14
CA VAL A 361 -1.83 17.00 -3.23
C VAL A 361 -3.29 16.62 -2.99
N GLY A 362 -3.69 16.49 -1.73
CA GLY A 362 -5.09 16.23 -1.37
C GLY A 362 -5.50 17.00 -0.14
N PHE A 363 -6.78 17.32 -0.05
CA PHE A 363 -7.40 17.96 1.11
C PHE A 363 -8.24 16.94 1.86
N ARG A 364 -8.14 16.90 3.19
CA ARG A 364 -8.82 15.88 4.02
C ARG A 364 -9.50 16.49 5.24
N THR A 365 -10.67 15.97 5.57
CA THR A 365 -11.48 16.32 6.75
C THR A 365 -11.81 15.06 7.53
N ALA A 366 -12.14 15.20 8.83
CA ALA A 366 -12.51 14.07 9.67
C ALA A 366 -13.96 13.61 9.43
N GLU A 367 -14.26 13.20 8.20
CA GLU A 367 -15.61 12.82 7.76
C GLU A 367 -15.60 11.42 7.12
N ARG A 368 -16.73 10.71 7.19
CA ARG A 368 -16.92 9.39 6.57
C ARG A 368 -15.78 8.42 6.90
N GLY A 369 -15.09 7.88 5.87
CA GLY A 369 -13.98 6.95 6.05
C GLY A 369 -12.76 7.56 6.73
N ASP A 370 -12.67 8.89 6.81
CA ASP A 370 -11.63 9.65 7.52
C ASP A 370 -12.07 10.12 8.91
N ARG A 371 -13.15 9.58 9.48
CA ARG A 371 -13.65 10.01 10.80
C ARG A 371 -12.60 9.90 11.92
N GLY A 372 -11.65 8.97 11.83
CA GLY A 372 -10.53 8.82 12.77
C GLY A 372 -9.28 9.65 12.42
N LEU A 373 -9.33 10.50 11.39
CA LEU A 373 -8.20 11.37 11.06
C LEU A 373 -7.91 12.31 12.24
N SER A 374 -6.66 12.35 12.70
CA SER A 374 -6.27 13.13 13.88
C SER A 374 -6.55 14.62 13.71
N ALA A 375 -6.79 15.34 14.80
CA ALA A 375 -7.00 16.80 14.76
C ALA A 375 -5.82 17.56 14.13
N GLY A 376 -4.61 17.01 14.26
CA GLY A 376 -3.41 17.55 13.62
C GLY A 376 -3.35 17.34 12.11
N ALA A 377 -4.09 16.38 11.56
CA ALA A 377 -4.14 16.09 10.12
C ALA A 377 -5.43 16.60 9.45
N ALA A 378 -6.57 16.55 10.13
CA ALA A 378 -7.84 17.00 9.58
C ALA A 378 -7.84 18.52 9.27
N GLY A 379 -8.50 18.90 8.18
CA GLY A 379 -8.58 20.29 7.74
C GLY A 379 -7.30 20.81 7.09
N ARG A 380 -6.39 19.92 6.67
CA ARG A 380 -5.12 20.29 6.03
C ARG A 380 -5.04 19.83 4.59
N VAL A 381 -4.18 20.53 3.84
CA VAL A 381 -3.74 20.12 2.51
C VAL A 381 -2.47 19.29 2.68
N HIS A 382 -2.58 18.00 2.42
CA HIS A 382 -1.46 17.07 2.52
C HIS A 382 -0.72 16.98 1.20
N VAL A 383 0.60 17.03 1.30
CA VAL A 383 1.52 16.86 0.17
C VAL A 383 2.27 15.55 0.34
N TYR A 384 2.32 14.78 -0.75
CA TYR A 384 3.00 13.49 -0.82
C TYR A 384 3.91 13.46 -2.04
N THR A 385 4.97 12.66 -1.97
CA THR A 385 5.69 12.19 -3.17
C THR A 385 5.51 10.69 -3.26
N ALA A 386 5.15 10.20 -4.45
CA ALA A 386 5.01 8.77 -4.67
C ALA A 386 5.46 8.43 -6.09
N PRO A 387 6.28 7.40 -6.26
CA PRO A 387 6.75 7.02 -7.58
C PRO A 387 5.68 6.23 -8.36
N THR A 388 4.51 5.98 -7.76
CA THR A 388 3.40 5.17 -8.28
C THR A 388 2.98 5.62 -9.68
N THR A 389 3.06 4.69 -10.62
CA THR A 389 2.75 4.93 -12.05
C THR A 389 1.44 4.33 -12.52
N ASN A 390 0.91 3.33 -11.80
CA ASN A 390 -0.30 2.59 -12.16
C ASN A 390 -0.82 1.84 -10.92
N ASN A 391 -1.95 1.16 -11.08
CA ASN A 391 -2.65 0.39 -10.03
C ASN A 391 -1.83 -0.67 -9.31
N PHE A 392 -0.88 -1.29 -10.01
CA PHE A 392 -0.16 -2.48 -9.55
C PHE A 392 1.24 -2.13 -9.04
N ASP A 393 1.47 -0.87 -8.69
CA ASP A 393 2.76 -0.35 -8.28
C ASP A 393 2.85 -0.22 -6.76
N ALA A 394 3.32 -1.28 -6.10
CA ALA A 394 3.32 -1.39 -4.64
C ALA A 394 4.46 -0.67 -3.92
N ARG A 395 5.01 0.36 -4.54
CA ARG A 395 6.04 1.18 -3.90
C ARG A 395 5.42 2.04 -2.79
N PRO A 396 6.15 2.27 -1.69
CA PRO A 396 5.68 3.14 -0.62
C PRO A 396 5.40 4.56 -1.11
N THR A 397 4.49 5.23 -0.41
CA THR A 397 4.22 6.65 -0.60
C THR A 397 4.84 7.45 0.52
N ILE A 398 5.37 8.64 0.25
CA ILE A 398 6.04 9.47 1.25
C ILE A 398 5.20 10.71 1.54
N TRP A 399 4.67 10.82 2.74
CA TRP A 399 4.07 12.04 3.27
C TRP A 399 5.15 13.09 3.54
N ARG A 400 4.95 14.30 3.02
CA ARG A 400 5.90 15.40 3.11
C ARG A 400 5.49 16.44 4.12
N GLU A 401 4.23 16.87 4.08
CA GLU A 401 3.73 17.95 4.93
C GLU A 401 2.20 17.95 5.00
N GLY A 402 1.65 18.48 6.09
CA GLY A 402 0.24 18.84 6.25
C GLY A 402 0.09 20.35 6.37
N LEU A 403 -0.28 21.03 5.29
CA LEU A 403 -0.36 22.49 5.23
C LEU A 403 -1.66 23.02 5.86
N ALA A 404 -1.53 23.83 6.91
CA ALA A 404 -2.59 24.72 7.38
C ALA A 404 -2.79 25.90 6.40
N ALA A 405 -3.91 26.60 6.54
CA ALA A 405 -4.17 27.80 5.73
C ALA A 405 -3.04 28.84 5.92
N GLY A 406 -2.59 29.42 4.82
CA GLY A 406 -1.45 30.34 4.77
C GLY A 406 -0.08 29.65 4.61
N GLN A 407 0.02 28.34 4.83
CA GLN A 407 1.30 27.62 4.73
C GLN A 407 1.60 27.16 3.30
N SER A 408 2.88 26.94 3.01
CA SER A 408 3.37 26.39 1.76
C SER A 408 4.47 25.35 1.98
N TRP A 409 4.60 24.45 1.01
CA TRP A 409 5.68 23.47 0.91
C TRP A 409 6.36 23.60 -0.46
N SER A 410 7.68 23.43 -0.49
CA SER A 410 8.47 23.50 -1.73
C SER A 410 9.28 22.22 -1.95
N GLN A 411 9.44 21.86 -3.23
CA GLN A 411 10.36 20.80 -3.66
C GLN A 411 11.46 21.42 -4.53
N PRO A 412 12.63 21.73 -3.95
CA PRO A 412 13.69 22.46 -4.67
C PRO A 412 14.11 21.80 -5.98
N ALA A 413 14.16 20.46 -6.03
CA ALA A 413 14.59 19.73 -7.21
C ALA A 413 13.70 19.94 -8.46
N SER A 414 12.39 20.13 -8.30
CA SER A 414 11.48 20.40 -9.43
C SER A 414 11.07 21.86 -9.57
N GLY A 415 11.39 22.69 -8.55
CA GLY A 415 10.92 24.06 -8.42
C GLY A 415 9.44 24.18 -8.05
N VAL A 416 8.74 23.09 -7.71
CA VAL A 416 7.31 23.14 -7.38
C VAL A 416 7.08 23.70 -5.98
N VAL A 417 6.15 24.65 -5.85
CA VAL A 417 5.65 25.20 -4.59
C VAL A 417 4.15 24.96 -4.51
N VAL A 418 3.69 24.33 -3.44
CA VAL A 418 2.27 24.11 -3.12
C VAL A 418 1.91 25.00 -1.93
N ARG A 419 0.83 25.76 -2.03
CA ARG A 419 0.38 26.67 -0.96
C ARG A 419 -1.10 26.51 -0.70
N HIS A 420 -1.46 26.32 0.57
CA HIS A 420 -2.84 26.29 1.02
C HIS A 420 -3.28 27.73 1.30
N LYS A 421 -4.06 28.32 0.41
CA LYS A 421 -4.51 29.73 0.51
C LYS A 421 -5.61 29.92 1.54
N GLY A 422 -6.42 28.89 1.78
CA GLY A 422 -7.51 28.91 2.75
C GLY A 422 -8.63 27.95 2.36
N MET A 423 -9.79 28.14 2.97
CA MET A 423 -10.96 27.27 2.81
C MET A 423 -12.09 27.99 2.04
N ALA A 424 -12.85 27.21 1.28
CA ALA A 424 -14.09 27.63 0.60
C ALA A 424 -15.16 26.54 0.78
N GLY A 425 -15.86 26.58 1.92
CA GLY A 425 -16.77 25.52 2.35
C GLY A 425 -16.01 24.24 2.73
N SER A 426 -16.41 23.10 2.18
CA SER A 426 -15.74 21.80 2.37
C SER A 426 -14.57 21.55 1.40
N SER A 427 -14.00 22.63 0.84
CA SER A 427 -12.88 22.58 -0.09
C SER A 427 -11.74 23.49 0.35
N ALA A 428 -10.50 23.07 0.13
CA ALA A 428 -9.34 23.93 0.21
C ALA A 428 -9.11 24.68 -1.10
N LEU A 429 -8.68 25.93 -1.00
CA LEU A 429 -8.12 26.73 -2.08
C LEU A 429 -6.59 26.56 -2.05
N VAL A 430 -6.03 26.04 -3.15
CA VAL A 430 -4.61 25.69 -3.25
C VAL A 430 -4.02 26.33 -4.47
N SER A 431 -2.85 26.94 -4.35
CA SER A 431 -2.06 27.38 -5.50
C SER A 431 -0.85 26.46 -5.68
N VAL A 432 -0.61 26.03 -6.91
CA VAL A 432 0.59 25.27 -7.30
C VAL A 432 1.37 26.11 -8.29
N CYS A 433 2.63 26.40 -7.97
CA CYS A 433 3.53 27.18 -8.80
C CYS A 433 4.78 26.37 -9.15
N ARG A 434 5.34 26.57 -10.35
CA ARG A 434 6.66 26.03 -10.71
C ARG A 434 7.63 27.19 -10.86
N SER A 435 8.63 27.27 -10.01
CA SER A 435 9.63 28.33 -10.02
C SER A 435 10.44 28.29 -11.32
N GLY A 436 10.68 29.47 -11.87
CA GLY A 436 11.66 29.68 -12.93
C GLY A 436 12.99 30.25 -12.45
N GLY A 437 13.14 30.50 -11.14
CA GLY A 437 14.31 31.15 -10.53
C GLY A 437 13.94 32.45 -9.81
N ALA A 438 14.90 33.35 -9.65
CA ALA A 438 14.66 34.67 -9.06
C ALA A 438 13.92 35.60 -10.04
N GLU A 439 13.17 36.57 -9.49
CA GLU A 439 12.49 37.59 -10.29
C GLU A 439 13.43 38.32 -11.26
N THR A 440 12.89 38.69 -12.41
CA THR A 440 13.58 39.41 -13.48
C THR A 440 12.75 40.63 -13.88
N ALA A 441 13.38 41.66 -14.46
CA ALA A 441 12.63 42.81 -14.97
C ALA A 441 11.51 42.39 -15.94
N ALA A 442 11.73 41.34 -16.73
CA ALA A 442 10.74 40.79 -17.65
C ALA A 442 9.56 40.09 -16.92
N SER A 443 9.83 39.23 -15.92
CA SER A 443 8.76 38.58 -15.14
C SER A 443 7.96 39.58 -14.33
N CYS A 444 8.64 40.55 -13.73
CA CYS A 444 8.03 41.65 -13.00
C CYS A 444 7.13 42.50 -13.87
N ALA A 445 7.60 42.91 -15.06
CA ALA A 445 6.79 43.69 -16.00
C ALA A 445 5.60 42.89 -16.53
N ALA A 446 5.73 41.56 -16.62
CA ALA A 446 4.66 40.65 -17.03
C ALA A 446 3.70 40.28 -15.88
N GLY A 447 3.98 40.68 -14.63
CA GLY A 447 3.16 40.32 -13.48
C GLY A 447 3.16 38.81 -13.18
N VAL A 448 4.28 38.14 -13.41
CA VAL A 448 4.45 36.69 -13.19
C VAL A 448 5.22 36.45 -11.89
N ASP A 449 4.76 35.48 -11.08
CA ASP A 449 5.42 35.01 -9.85
C ASP A 449 6.48 33.96 -10.22
N TRP A 450 7.66 34.43 -10.63
CA TRP A 450 8.76 33.61 -11.15
C TRP A 450 9.48 32.83 -10.04
N ASP A 451 9.56 33.40 -8.83
CA ASP A 451 10.17 32.77 -7.66
C ASP A 451 9.20 31.92 -6.82
N CYS A 452 7.90 31.97 -7.13
CA CYS A 452 6.81 31.27 -6.46
C CYS A 452 6.57 31.70 -4.99
N ASN A 453 6.97 32.90 -4.60
CA ASN A 453 6.74 33.43 -3.25
C ASN A 453 5.25 33.77 -2.99
N GLY A 454 4.42 33.78 -4.04
CA GLY A 454 2.99 34.03 -3.98
C GLY A 454 2.59 35.49 -4.23
N LEU A 455 3.54 36.34 -4.60
CA LEU A 455 3.41 37.73 -5.03
C LEU A 455 3.87 37.84 -6.48
N ALA A 456 3.45 38.89 -7.18
CA ALA A 456 3.87 39.11 -8.57
C ALA A 456 3.81 40.60 -8.93
N GLY A 457 4.65 41.01 -9.89
CA GLY A 457 4.71 42.38 -10.37
C GLY A 457 4.97 43.38 -9.25
N ALA A 458 4.29 44.53 -9.26
CA ALA A 458 4.53 45.59 -8.27
C ALA A 458 4.20 45.20 -6.81
N ALA A 459 3.44 44.11 -6.59
CA ALA A 459 3.18 43.59 -5.25
C ALA A 459 4.33 42.75 -4.70
N ASP A 460 5.28 42.35 -5.56
CA ASP A 460 6.45 41.58 -5.17
C ASP A 460 7.62 42.52 -4.79
N PRO A 461 8.14 42.45 -3.55
CA PRO A 461 9.30 43.23 -3.13
C PRO A 461 10.55 43.02 -4.01
N ALA A 462 10.74 41.83 -4.58
CA ALA A 462 11.86 41.55 -5.49
C ALA A 462 11.73 42.31 -6.83
N CYS A 463 10.50 42.69 -7.21
CA CYS A 463 10.25 43.46 -8.43
C CYS A 463 10.42 44.98 -8.25
N ALA A 464 10.43 45.49 -7.03
CA ALA A 464 10.52 46.93 -6.77
C ALA A 464 11.81 47.55 -7.33
N SER A 465 12.94 46.86 -7.22
CA SER A 465 14.23 47.32 -7.75
C SER A 465 14.42 47.03 -9.24
N LEU A 466 13.65 46.09 -9.80
CA LEU A 466 13.76 45.66 -11.19
C LEU A 466 12.87 46.47 -12.15
N LEU A 467 11.91 47.21 -11.60
CA LEU A 467 10.98 48.07 -12.33
C LEU A 467 11.24 49.58 -12.13
N ALA A 468 12.20 49.94 -11.27
CA ALA A 468 12.68 51.30 -11.08
C ALA A 468 13.66 51.67 -12.20
#